data_AF-A0A5N1JFP7-F1
#
_entry.id   AF-A0A5N1JFP7-F1
#
_cell.length_a   1.000
_cell.length_b   1.000
_cell.length_c   1.000
_cell.angle_alpha   90.00
_cell.angle_beta   90.00
_cell.angle_gamma   90.00
#
_symmetry.space_group_name_H-M   'P 1'
#
loop_
_entity.id
_entity.type
_entity.pdbx_description
1 polymer ?
#
loop_
_entity_poly.entity_id
_entity_poly.type
_entity_poly.pdbx_seq_one_letter_code
_entity_poly.pdbx_strand_id
1 'polypeptide(L)'
;MIRTKKVNLVDRTAMLHRVLQSLRASAFSQASQILIQFVSVPILIHAWGLVYYGEWLLLFTIPSYLGLSDAGLTSAISNELLIQVSKKEYPKAARLLGNGMTSIIGFGVLASAFLAAALEFSDFTIWLKINRIQVLEARFIVLILMIYVMLILQQELMSTVPRAEGDNATGRIWTTITRLLEFALVVILVTVGYKALAVALGYLVVRGLSWGAMFFYYRHRYSWVSQVKVGWFPLAEIRHLLSPSLAFLGFALANSMILQGSTLLIGFFMTPVHVVIYTALRTLSNFIRQMMNLLTSAIWPELTRALIANDLPRAVILHRRVCQIAFWTSLGLLFILETTGGPILSVWTKGTVQPVQPVFTLLLLATLPYSLWLTSATIAISVNRHQTIALNFVLSSLCTLVAATWLIPRYGLSGLAIGLLIGDCFMLFPVFRDSLRILLEERIEKLVPAIVTDFGWLNKLQKQQR
;
A
#
# COMPACT_ATOMS: atom_id res chain seq x y z
N MET A 1 45.35 6.36 -16.43
CA MET A 1 44.08 6.61 -17.15
C MET A 1 43.27 5.34 -17.49
N ILE A 2 43.90 4.20 -17.82
CA ILE A 2 43.18 2.95 -18.17
C ILE A 2 42.60 2.24 -16.93
N ARG A 3 43.27 2.30 -15.78
CA ARG A 3 42.82 1.71 -14.51
C ARG A 3 41.56 2.39 -13.93
N THR A 4 41.48 3.72 -14.02
CA THR A 4 40.29 4.51 -13.59
C THR A 4 39.09 4.32 -14.53
N LYS A 5 39.31 4.15 -15.85
CA LYS A 5 38.22 3.79 -16.78
C LYS A 5 37.68 2.36 -16.53
N LYS A 6 38.53 1.38 -16.22
CA LYS A 6 38.12 0.01 -15.91
C LYS A 6 37.34 -0.08 -14.58
N VAL A 7 37.78 0.61 -13.52
CA VAL A 7 37.05 0.67 -12.24
C VAL A 7 35.67 1.32 -12.43
N ASN A 8 35.59 2.43 -13.17
CA ASN A 8 34.31 3.09 -13.49
C ASN A 8 33.36 2.22 -14.35
N LEU A 9 33.87 1.32 -15.19
CA LEU A 9 33.06 0.40 -16.00
C LEU A 9 32.56 -0.82 -15.19
N VAL A 10 33.40 -1.35 -14.29
CA VAL A 10 33.02 -2.46 -13.39
C VAL A 10 31.97 -1.99 -12.37
N ASP A 11 32.12 -0.79 -11.80
CA ASP A 11 31.10 -0.23 -10.90
C ASP A 11 29.79 0.09 -11.61
N ARG A 12 29.83 0.56 -12.87
CA ARG A 12 28.62 0.80 -13.67
C ARG A 12 27.90 -0.50 -14.04
N THR A 13 28.62 -1.54 -14.42
CA THR A 13 28.02 -2.84 -14.76
C THR A 13 27.44 -3.53 -13.52
N ALA A 14 28.14 -3.48 -12.37
CA ALA A 14 27.61 -3.97 -11.09
C ALA A 14 26.38 -3.18 -10.63
N MET A 15 26.38 -1.85 -10.78
CA MET A 15 25.22 -1.00 -10.48
C MET A 15 24.02 -1.34 -11.38
N LEU A 16 24.22 -1.42 -12.69
CA LEU A 16 23.16 -1.78 -13.65
C LEU A 16 22.57 -3.16 -13.35
N HIS A 17 23.41 -4.12 -12.99
CA HIS A 17 22.97 -5.45 -12.60
C HIS A 17 22.08 -5.41 -11.34
N ARG A 18 22.49 -4.69 -10.29
CA ARG A 18 21.70 -4.51 -9.06
C ARG A 18 20.35 -3.84 -9.33
N VAL A 19 20.34 -2.80 -10.17
CA VAL A 19 19.10 -2.11 -10.57
C VAL A 19 18.18 -3.06 -11.32
N LEU A 20 18.70 -3.81 -12.30
CA LEU A 20 17.91 -4.75 -13.08
C LEU A 20 17.34 -5.88 -12.22
N GLN A 21 18.13 -6.42 -11.28
CA GLN A 21 17.65 -7.40 -10.31
C GLN A 21 16.54 -6.83 -9.43
N SER A 22 16.70 -5.61 -8.91
CA SER A 22 15.67 -4.92 -8.12
C SER A 22 14.38 -4.69 -8.90
N LEU A 23 14.49 -4.33 -10.19
CA LEU A 23 13.33 -4.15 -11.07
C LEU A 23 12.60 -5.47 -11.31
N ARG A 24 13.33 -6.55 -11.60
CA ARG A 24 12.76 -7.90 -11.77
C ARG A 24 12.07 -8.39 -10.50
N ALA A 25 12.71 -8.21 -9.35
CA ALA A 25 12.12 -8.56 -8.05
C ALA A 25 10.85 -7.74 -7.76
N SER A 26 10.82 -6.47 -8.15
CA SER A 26 9.64 -5.60 -8.00
C SER A 26 8.50 -6.04 -8.91
N ALA A 27 8.80 -6.35 -10.19
CA ALA A 27 7.81 -6.86 -11.13
C ALA A 27 7.23 -8.21 -10.68
N PHE A 28 8.08 -9.12 -10.20
CA PHE A 28 7.65 -10.41 -9.65
C PHE A 28 6.73 -10.24 -8.43
N SER A 29 7.09 -9.34 -7.51
CA SER A 29 6.26 -9.00 -6.36
C SER A 29 4.90 -8.43 -6.76
N GLN A 30 4.86 -7.54 -7.76
CA GLN A 30 3.61 -6.94 -8.24
C GLN A 30 2.72 -7.97 -8.94
N ALA A 31 3.30 -8.81 -9.80
CA ALA A 31 2.56 -9.89 -10.47
C ALA A 31 1.96 -10.88 -9.45
N SER A 32 2.75 -11.26 -8.44
CA SER A 32 2.29 -12.13 -7.35
C SER A 32 1.16 -11.49 -6.54
N GLN A 33 1.25 -10.19 -6.26
CA GLN A 33 0.20 -9.44 -5.56
C GLN A 33 -1.12 -9.44 -6.34
N ILE A 34 -1.06 -9.21 -7.67
CA ILE A 34 -2.23 -9.22 -8.55
C ILE A 34 -2.83 -10.62 -8.60
N LEU A 35 -1.99 -11.65 -8.78
CA LEU A 35 -2.43 -13.05 -8.78
C LEU A 35 -3.19 -13.40 -7.50
N ILE A 36 -2.62 -13.07 -6.33
CA ILE A 36 -3.25 -13.35 -5.04
C ILE A 36 -4.59 -12.62 -4.93
N GLN A 37 -4.65 -11.31 -5.23
CA GLN A 37 -5.88 -10.52 -5.11
C GLN A 37 -6.99 -10.99 -6.06
N PHE A 38 -6.64 -11.34 -7.30
CA PHE A 38 -7.63 -11.77 -8.29
C PHE A 38 -8.06 -13.22 -8.05
N VAL A 39 -7.15 -14.14 -7.75
CA VAL A 39 -7.50 -15.57 -7.64
C VAL A 39 -8.12 -15.90 -6.28
N SER A 40 -7.76 -15.19 -5.20
CA SER A 40 -8.29 -15.48 -3.87
C SER A 40 -9.81 -15.29 -3.76
N VAL A 41 -10.34 -14.23 -4.36
CA VAL A 41 -11.75 -13.84 -4.25
C VAL A 41 -12.70 -14.97 -4.72
N PRO A 42 -12.63 -15.49 -5.96
CA PRO A 42 -13.51 -16.56 -6.42
C PRO A 42 -13.38 -17.84 -5.61
N ILE A 43 -12.17 -18.21 -5.21
CA ILE A 43 -11.93 -19.44 -4.45
C ILE A 43 -12.59 -19.34 -3.08
N LEU A 44 -12.36 -18.23 -2.36
CA LEU A 44 -12.93 -18.00 -1.03
C LEU A 44 -14.46 -17.86 -1.08
N ILE A 45 -15.00 -17.15 -2.08
CA ILE A 45 -16.45 -17.06 -2.27
C ILE A 45 -17.06 -18.43 -2.57
N HIS A 46 -16.42 -19.24 -3.42
CA HIS A 46 -16.94 -20.56 -3.77
C HIS A 46 -16.97 -21.51 -2.57
N ALA A 47 -15.93 -21.49 -1.73
CA ALA A 47 -15.81 -22.42 -0.62
C ALA A 47 -16.54 -21.98 0.66
N TRP A 48 -16.58 -20.67 0.95
CA TRP A 48 -17.17 -20.15 2.19
C TRP A 48 -18.50 -19.41 1.97
N GLY A 49 -18.83 -19.03 0.74
CA GLY A 49 -19.97 -18.17 0.44
C GLY A 49 -19.72 -16.71 0.84
N LEU A 50 -20.63 -15.82 0.41
CA LEU A 50 -20.48 -14.37 0.57
C LEU A 50 -20.47 -13.90 2.03
N VAL A 51 -21.34 -14.48 2.87
CA VAL A 51 -21.47 -14.02 4.27
C VAL A 51 -20.21 -14.35 5.07
N TYR A 52 -19.77 -15.61 5.04
CA TYR A 52 -18.61 -16.07 5.80
C TYR A 52 -17.31 -15.42 5.28
N TYR A 53 -17.15 -15.27 3.96
CA TYR A 53 -16.02 -14.54 3.39
C TYR A 53 -16.02 -13.05 3.81
N GLY A 54 -17.19 -12.41 3.87
CA GLY A 54 -17.33 -11.05 4.37
C GLY A 54 -16.92 -10.92 5.84
N GLU A 55 -17.32 -11.86 6.69
CA GLU A 55 -16.93 -11.89 8.10
C GLU A 55 -15.42 -12.10 8.25
N TRP A 56 -14.83 -12.99 7.44
CA TRP A 56 -13.38 -13.16 7.36
C TRP A 56 -12.65 -11.85 7.00
N LEU A 57 -13.14 -11.12 6.01
CA LEU A 57 -12.54 -9.82 5.63
C LEU A 57 -12.62 -8.82 6.78
N LEU A 58 -13.74 -8.76 7.52
CA LEU A 58 -13.89 -7.89 8.69
C LEU A 58 -12.94 -8.26 9.83
N LEU A 59 -12.76 -9.55 10.10
CA LEU A 59 -11.78 -9.99 11.11
C LEU A 59 -10.35 -9.67 10.70
N PHE A 60 -10.04 -9.68 9.40
CA PHE A 60 -8.70 -9.36 8.87
C PHE A 60 -8.39 -7.86 8.89
N THR A 61 -9.41 -6.99 8.86
CA THR A 61 -9.17 -5.53 8.86
C THR A 61 -8.65 -5.04 10.20
N ILE A 62 -9.11 -5.61 11.33
CA ILE A 62 -8.74 -5.16 12.68
C ILE A 62 -7.21 -5.24 12.88
N PRO A 63 -6.54 -6.40 12.66
CA PRO A 63 -5.10 -6.51 12.83
C PRO A 63 -4.31 -5.72 11.78
N SER A 64 -4.90 -5.44 10.62
CA SER A 64 -4.27 -4.62 9.59
C SER A 64 -4.01 -3.19 10.07
N TYR A 65 -4.75 -2.70 11.07
CA TYR A 65 -4.42 -1.43 11.74
C TYR A 65 -3.10 -1.50 12.53
N LEU A 66 -2.68 -2.65 13.03
CA LEU A 66 -1.35 -2.74 13.65
C LEU A 66 -0.24 -2.44 12.64
N GLY A 67 -0.44 -2.85 11.38
CA GLY A 67 0.43 -2.52 10.25
C GLY A 67 0.58 -1.01 9.99
N LEU A 68 -0.32 -0.17 10.52
CA LEU A 68 -0.19 1.29 10.47
C LEU A 68 1.06 1.80 11.18
N SER A 69 1.43 1.15 12.28
CA SER A 69 2.55 1.58 13.12
C SER A 69 3.92 1.33 12.48
N ASP A 70 3.97 0.44 11.48
CA ASP A 70 5.20 -0.06 10.87
C ASP A 70 5.87 0.93 9.92
N ALA A 71 5.06 1.62 9.11
CA ALA A 71 5.58 2.37 7.96
C ALA A 71 6.56 3.49 8.33
N GLY A 72 6.43 4.07 9.53
CA GLY A 72 7.38 5.05 10.04
C GLY A 72 8.65 4.42 10.59
N LEU A 73 8.49 3.52 11.56
CA LEU A 73 9.59 2.99 12.36
C LEU A 73 10.53 2.13 11.52
N THR A 74 9.99 1.20 10.73
CA THR A 74 10.81 0.30 9.90
C THR A 74 11.56 1.06 8.82
N SER A 75 10.94 2.10 8.24
CA SER A 75 11.61 2.98 7.26
C SER A 75 12.77 3.76 7.89
N ALA A 76 12.57 4.34 9.08
CA ALA A 76 13.62 5.08 9.79
C ALA A 76 14.78 4.17 10.18
N ILE A 77 14.48 2.99 10.72
CA ILE A 77 15.49 1.98 11.06
C ILE A 77 16.21 1.49 9.81
N SER A 78 15.51 1.23 8.71
CA SER A 78 16.12 0.79 7.44
C SER A 78 17.16 1.79 6.92
N ASN A 79 16.87 3.09 7.01
CA ASN A 79 17.77 4.14 6.55
C ASN A 79 19.00 4.24 7.45
N GLU A 80 18.80 4.23 8.77
CA GLU A 80 19.92 4.28 9.73
C GLU A 80 20.79 3.01 9.63
N LEU A 81 20.17 1.84 9.42
CA LEU A 81 20.87 0.58 9.21
C LEU A 81 21.78 0.65 7.98
N LEU A 82 21.27 1.18 6.87
CA LEU A 82 22.06 1.40 5.65
C LEU A 82 23.27 2.30 5.93
N ILE A 83 23.11 3.37 6.71
CA ILE A 83 24.21 4.29 7.07
C ILE A 83 25.26 3.57 7.91
N GLN A 84 24.85 2.85 8.96
CA GLN A 84 25.77 2.16 9.87
C GLN A 84 26.53 1.03 9.16
N VAL A 85 25.84 0.25 8.32
CA VAL A 85 26.48 -0.81 7.51
C VAL A 85 27.43 -0.21 6.47
N SER A 86 27.06 0.90 5.83
CA SER A 86 27.94 1.61 4.88
C SER A 86 29.21 2.16 5.55
N LYS A 87 29.10 2.58 6.82
CA LYS A 87 30.24 2.99 7.65
C LYS A 87 31.03 1.81 8.23
N LYS A 88 30.60 0.56 7.99
CA LYS A 88 31.14 -0.68 8.58
C LYS A 88 31.08 -0.72 10.11
N GLU A 89 30.15 0.04 10.69
CA GLU A 89 29.88 0.09 12.14
C GLU A 89 28.93 -1.06 12.53
N TYR A 90 29.37 -2.29 12.28
CA TYR A 90 28.58 -3.51 12.41
C TYR A 90 27.96 -3.75 13.81
N PRO A 91 28.65 -3.48 14.94
CA PRO A 91 28.04 -3.62 16.25
C PRO A 91 26.88 -2.65 16.48
N LYS A 92 26.98 -1.42 15.96
CA LYS A 92 25.89 -0.43 16.03
C LYS A 92 24.71 -0.86 15.16
N ALA A 93 24.98 -1.37 13.95
CA ALA A 93 23.95 -1.94 13.07
C ALA A 93 23.22 -3.12 13.72
N ALA A 94 23.95 -4.05 14.36
CA ALA A 94 23.36 -5.19 15.05
C ALA A 94 22.49 -4.79 16.24
N ARG A 95 22.94 -3.80 17.04
CA ARG A 95 22.16 -3.24 18.15
C ARG A 95 20.89 -2.55 17.65
N LEU A 96 21.00 -1.74 16.60
CA LEU A 96 19.86 -1.06 15.99
C LEU A 96 18.82 -2.06 15.47
N LEU A 97 19.26 -3.11 14.78
CA LEU A 97 18.37 -4.17 14.29
C LEU A 97 17.67 -4.90 15.43
N GLY A 98 18.41 -5.29 16.48
CA GLY A 98 17.85 -5.93 17.67
C GLY A 98 16.84 -5.03 18.41
N ASN A 99 17.12 -3.73 18.47
CA ASN A 99 16.20 -2.76 19.04
C ASN A 99 14.92 -2.64 18.21
N GLY A 100 15.03 -2.59 16.88
CA GLY A 100 13.89 -2.59 15.98
C GLY A 100 13.00 -3.81 16.17
N MET A 101 13.60 -5.01 16.21
CA MET A 101 12.87 -6.25 16.48
C MET A 101 12.15 -6.19 17.83
N THR A 102 12.85 -5.74 18.88
CA THR A 102 12.30 -5.63 20.23
C THR A 102 11.16 -4.60 20.30
N SER A 103 11.27 -3.47 19.61
CA SER A 103 10.22 -2.46 19.57
C SER A 103 8.97 -2.94 18.84
N ILE A 104 9.11 -3.64 17.71
CA ILE A 104 7.96 -4.23 17.01
C ILE A 104 7.27 -5.25 17.93
N ILE A 105 8.03 -6.10 18.65
CA ILE A 105 7.45 -7.03 19.64
C ILE A 105 6.74 -6.26 20.75
N GLY A 106 7.39 -5.27 21.36
CA GLY A 106 6.83 -4.51 22.48
C GLY A 106 5.56 -3.76 22.12
N PHE A 107 5.57 -2.98 21.01
CA PHE A 107 4.37 -2.29 20.54
C PHE A 107 3.28 -3.26 20.10
N GLY A 108 3.64 -4.36 19.46
CA GLY A 108 2.69 -5.40 19.06
C GLY A 108 2.02 -6.07 20.26
N VAL A 109 2.79 -6.46 21.30
CA VAL A 109 2.23 -7.03 22.54
C VAL A 109 1.31 -6.04 23.23
N LEU A 110 1.70 -4.76 23.34
CA LEU A 110 0.84 -3.73 23.92
C LEU A 110 -0.47 -3.56 23.13
N ALA A 111 -0.39 -3.53 21.80
CA ALA A 111 -1.57 -3.42 20.95
C ALA A 111 -2.44 -4.68 20.99
N SER A 112 -1.85 -5.87 21.04
CA SER A 112 -2.57 -7.14 21.21
C SER A 112 -3.24 -7.24 22.57
N ALA A 113 -2.58 -6.79 23.64
CA ALA A 113 -3.16 -6.76 24.99
C ALA A 113 -4.32 -5.76 25.06
N PHE A 114 -4.14 -4.56 24.50
CA PHE A 114 -5.22 -3.57 24.38
C PHE A 114 -6.40 -4.11 23.58
N LEU A 115 -6.14 -4.77 22.44
CA LEU A 115 -7.18 -5.36 21.62
C LEU A 115 -7.88 -6.51 22.35
N ALA A 116 -7.15 -7.39 23.02
CA ALA A 116 -7.73 -8.48 23.80
C ALA A 116 -8.68 -7.95 24.88
N ALA A 117 -8.25 -6.92 25.62
CA ALA A 117 -9.10 -6.24 26.59
C ALA A 117 -10.34 -5.62 25.91
N ALA A 118 -10.15 -4.90 24.81
CA ALA A 118 -11.25 -4.29 24.07
C ALA A 118 -12.28 -5.31 23.55
N LEU A 119 -11.84 -6.50 23.12
CA LEU A 119 -12.71 -7.60 22.67
C LEU A 119 -13.45 -8.30 23.83
N GLU A 120 -12.95 -8.16 25.06
CA GLU A 120 -13.60 -8.68 26.27
C GLU A 120 -14.69 -7.72 26.78
N PHE A 121 -14.45 -6.41 26.68
CA PHE A 121 -15.41 -5.37 27.07
C PHE A 121 -16.40 -4.97 25.96
N SER A 122 -16.23 -5.47 24.73
CA SER A 122 -17.09 -5.14 23.58
C SER A 122 -17.69 -6.40 22.97
N ASP A 123 -19.00 -6.35 22.67
CA ASP A 123 -19.68 -7.39 21.90
C ASP A 123 -19.36 -7.26 20.41
N PHE A 124 -18.11 -7.59 20.10
CA PHE A 124 -17.55 -7.22 18.82
C PHE A 124 -18.15 -8.01 17.63
N THR A 125 -18.96 -9.03 17.90
CA THR A 125 -19.70 -9.76 16.87
C THR A 125 -21.00 -9.05 16.52
N ILE A 126 -21.57 -8.26 17.42
CA ILE A 126 -22.84 -7.54 17.21
C ILE A 126 -22.61 -6.33 16.30
N TRP A 127 -21.71 -5.43 16.69
CA TRP A 127 -21.39 -4.23 15.91
C TRP A 127 -20.83 -4.55 14.51
N LEU A 128 -20.11 -5.66 14.30
CA LEU A 128 -19.57 -6.09 13.00
C LEU A 128 -20.48 -7.09 12.29
N LYS A 129 -21.62 -7.43 12.91
CA LYS A 129 -22.64 -8.35 12.38
C LYS A 129 -22.06 -9.69 11.92
N ILE A 130 -21.18 -10.24 12.76
CA ILE A 130 -20.56 -11.56 12.59
C ILE A 130 -21.56 -12.60 13.12
N ASN A 131 -22.15 -13.37 12.21
CA ASN A 131 -23.23 -14.31 12.49
C ASN A 131 -22.85 -15.77 12.18
N ARG A 132 -21.91 -16.01 11.25
CA ARG A 132 -21.53 -17.36 10.81
C ARG A 132 -20.29 -17.90 11.51
N ILE A 133 -19.33 -17.04 11.85
CA ILE A 133 -18.17 -17.41 12.65
C ILE A 133 -18.55 -17.36 14.13
N GLN A 134 -18.28 -18.43 14.86
CA GLN A 134 -18.57 -18.49 16.29
C GLN A 134 -17.76 -17.43 17.05
N VAL A 135 -18.36 -16.78 18.06
CA VAL A 135 -17.74 -15.67 18.82
C VAL A 135 -16.34 -16.05 19.34
N LEU A 136 -16.21 -17.24 19.93
CA LEU A 136 -14.94 -17.72 20.46
C LEU A 136 -13.89 -17.92 19.35
N GLU A 137 -14.28 -18.51 18.22
CA GLU A 137 -13.41 -18.65 17.05
C GLU A 137 -12.99 -17.29 16.51
N ALA A 138 -13.91 -16.34 16.40
CA ALA A 138 -13.63 -14.98 15.93
C ALA A 138 -12.59 -14.27 16.82
N ARG A 139 -12.69 -14.41 18.15
CA ARG A 139 -11.69 -13.88 19.11
C ARG A 139 -10.31 -14.47 18.84
N PHE A 140 -10.22 -15.80 18.74
CA PHE A 140 -8.95 -16.47 18.45
C PHE A 140 -8.38 -16.07 17.10
N ILE A 141 -9.21 -15.97 16.05
CA ILE A 141 -8.79 -15.52 14.72
C ILE A 141 -8.13 -14.15 14.81
N VAL A 142 -8.75 -13.17 15.48
CA VAL A 142 -8.19 -11.82 15.60
C VAL A 142 -6.86 -11.84 16.35
N LEU A 143 -6.75 -12.57 17.45
CA LEU A 143 -5.49 -12.67 18.21
C LEU A 143 -4.37 -13.36 17.43
N ILE A 144 -4.69 -14.43 16.71
CA ILE A 144 -3.75 -15.13 15.81
C ILE A 144 -3.29 -14.19 14.69
N LEU A 145 -4.24 -13.45 14.09
CA LEU A 145 -3.93 -12.50 13.03
C LEU A 145 -3.10 -11.31 13.54
N MET A 146 -3.23 -10.91 14.81
CA MET A 146 -2.33 -9.91 15.42
C MET A 146 -0.89 -10.40 15.46
N ILE A 147 -0.66 -11.63 15.94
CA ILE A 147 0.69 -12.24 15.95
C ILE A 147 1.21 -12.38 14.52
N TYR A 148 0.35 -12.79 13.58
CA TYR A 148 0.68 -12.86 12.16
C TYR A 148 1.12 -11.50 11.60
N VAL A 149 0.39 -10.43 11.88
CA VAL A 149 0.79 -9.07 11.45
C VAL A 149 2.11 -8.66 12.10
N MET A 150 2.34 -8.96 13.38
CA MET A 150 3.64 -8.72 14.01
C MET A 150 4.78 -9.43 13.26
N LEU A 151 4.58 -10.69 12.83
CA LEU A 151 5.57 -11.41 12.05
C LEU A 151 5.78 -10.80 10.64
N ILE A 152 4.73 -10.25 10.02
CA ILE A 152 4.88 -9.47 8.79
C ILE A 152 5.83 -8.30 9.04
N LEU A 153 5.62 -7.52 10.11
CA LEU A 153 6.46 -6.36 10.42
C LEU A 153 7.91 -6.76 10.70
N GLN A 154 8.11 -7.86 11.44
CA GLN A 154 9.43 -8.42 11.69
C GLN A 154 10.13 -8.83 10.39
N GLN A 155 9.38 -9.42 9.45
CA GLN A 155 9.93 -9.85 8.18
C GLN A 155 10.26 -8.67 7.26
N GLU A 156 9.43 -7.62 7.25
CA GLU A 156 9.71 -6.36 6.55
C GLU A 156 10.99 -5.71 7.11
N LEU A 157 11.15 -5.64 8.43
CA LEU A 157 12.40 -5.17 9.04
C LEU A 157 13.61 -6.04 8.66
N MET A 158 13.49 -7.37 8.69
CA MET A 158 14.57 -8.25 8.24
C MET A 158 14.91 -8.07 6.76
N SER A 159 13.95 -7.72 5.91
CA SER A 159 14.18 -7.48 4.48
C SER A 159 15.15 -6.32 4.21
N THR A 160 15.37 -5.45 5.21
CA THR A 160 16.33 -4.34 5.16
C THR A 160 17.79 -4.80 5.27
N VAL A 161 18.07 -5.99 5.79
CA VAL A 161 19.43 -6.51 6.00
C VAL A 161 20.18 -6.69 4.68
N PRO A 162 19.68 -7.46 3.68
CA PRO A 162 20.33 -7.53 2.36
C PRO A 162 20.44 -6.17 1.68
N ARG A 163 19.42 -5.31 1.85
CA ARG A 163 19.38 -3.96 1.29
C ARG A 163 20.54 -3.10 1.80
N ALA A 164 20.83 -3.18 3.09
CA ALA A 164 21.97 -2.48 3.72
C ALA A 164 23.33 -2.98 3.20
N GLU A 165 23.40 -4.26 2.80
CA GLU A 165 24.58 -4.91 2.21
C GLU A 165 24.68 -4.72 0.68
N GLY A 166 23.74 -3.98 0.07
CA GLY A 166 23.73 -3.67 -1.36
C GLY A 166 23.00 -4.68 -2.24
N ASP A 167 22.32 -5.67 -1.64
CA ASP A 167 21.42 -6.62 -2.32
C ASP A 167 19.95 -6.21 -2.09
N ASN A 168 19.40 -5.48 -3.05
CA ASN A 168 18.03 -4.99 -2.97
C ASN A 168 16.97 -6.05 -3.39
N ALA A 169 17.38 -7.23 -3.86
CA ALA A 169 16.49 -8.22 -4.45
C ALA A 169 16.13 -9.34 -3.47
N THR A 170 17.12 -9.88 -2.73
CA THR A 170 16.93 -11.08 -1.89
C THR A 170 15.81 -10.93 -0.86
N GLY A 171 15.79 -9.82 -0.11
CA GLY A 171 14.74 -9.56 0.89
C GLY A 171 13.34 -9.54 0.26
N ARG A 172 13.18 -8.87 -0.88
CA ARG A 172 11.90 -8.75 -1.59
C ARG A 172 11.44 -10.08 -2.21
N ILE A 173 12.36 -10.86 -2.76
CA ILE A 173 12.05 -12.18 -3.30
C ILE A 173 11.56 -13.09 -2.16
N TRP A 174 12.22 -13.05 -1.02
CA TRP A 174 11.84 -13.85 0.15
C TRP A 174 10.42 -13.51 0.64
N THR A 175 10.11 -12.23 0.81
CA THR A 175 8.76 -11.81 1.22
C THR A 175 7.72 -12.22 0.18
N THR A 176 8.04 -12.11 -1.11
CA THR A 176 7.14 -12.54 -2.20
C THR A 176 6.87 -14.05 -2.18
N ILE A 177 7.91 -14.88 -2.03
CA ILE A 177 7.77 -16.34 -1.91
C ILE A 177 6.92 -16.70 -0.70
N THR A 178 7.15 -16.05 0.44
CA THR A 178 6.36 -16.27 1.67
C THR A 178 4.87 -16.07 1.41
N ARG A 179 4.52 -14.98 0.72
CA ARG A 179 3.13 -14.64 0.39
C ARG A 179 2.49 -15.62 -0.60
N LEU A 180 3.27 -16.15 -1.54
CA LEU A 180 2.81 -17.19 -2.46
C LEU A 180 2.58 -18.53 -1.74
N LEU A 181 3.46 -18.90 -0.81
CA LEU A 181 3.28 -20.10 0.02
C LEU A 181 2.05 -20.00 0.91
N GLU A 182 1.82 -18.85 1.53
CA GLU A 182 0.59 -18.58 2.28
C GLU A 182 -0.66 -18.71 1.41
N PHE A 183 -0.63 -18.09 0.23
CA PHE A 183 -1.73 -18.16 -0.71
C PHE A 183 -2.01 -19.61 -1.15
N ALA A 184 -0.97 -20.38 -1.48
CA ALA A 184 -1.09 -21.79 -1.82
C ALA A 184 -1.70 -22.60 -0.66
N LEU A 185 -1.24 -22.36 0.58
CA LEU A 185 -1.79 -23.02 1.76
C LEU A 185 -3.26 -22.67 2.00
N VAL A 186 -3.64 -21.39 1.84
CA VAL A 186 -5.03 -20.94 1.96
C VAL A 186 -5.91 -21.66 0.94
N VAL A 187 -5.47 -21.72 -0.32
CA VAL A 187 -6.20 -22.44 -1.37
C VAL A 187 -6.38 -23.92 -1.01
N ILE A 188 -5.33 -24.58 -0.53
CA ILE A 188 -5.40 -25.99 -0.10
C ILE A 188 -6.37 -26.17 1.06
N LEU A 189 -6.23 -25.39 2.15
CA LEU A 189 -7.08 -25.52 3.33
C LEU A 189 -8.56 -25.30 2.99
N VAL A 190 -8.84 -24.27 2.21
CA VAL A 190 -10.20 -23.87 1.86
C VAL A 190 -10.86 -24.87 0.91
N THR A 191 -10.11 -25.42 -0.06
CA THR A 191 -10.63 -26.44 -0.99
C THR A 191 -10.90 -27.78 -0.31
N VAL A 192 -10.18 -28.11 0.76
CA VAL A 192 -10.45 -29.28 1.61
C VAL A 192 -11.66 -29.06 2.54
N GLY A 193 -12.15 -27.82 2.66
CA GLY A 193 -13.33 -27.48 3.46
C GLY A 193 -12.99 -26.94 4.86
N TYR A 194 -11.74 -26.59 5.13
CA TYR A 194 -11.38 -25.92 6.39
C TYR A 194 -11.93 -24.48 6.44
N LYS A 195 -12.15 -24.02 7.68
CA LYS A 195 -12.74 -22.73 8.02
C LYS A 195 -11.67 -21.67 8.35
N ALA A 196 -12.13 -20.44 8.63
CA ALA A 196 -11.30 -19.27 8.91
C ALA A 196 -10.20 -19.49 9.97
N LEU A 197 -10.49 -20.20 11.06
CA LEU A 197 -9.51 -20.43 12.13
C LEU A 197 -8.30 -21.21 11.64
N ALA A 198 -8.51 -22.29 10.87
CA ALA A 198 -7.44 -23.08 10.29
C ALA A 198 -6.61 -22.26 9.29
N VAL A 199 -7.26 -21.38 8.51
CA VAL A 199 -6.57 -20.47 7.59
C VAL A 199 -5.72 -19.45 8.35
N ALA A 200 -6.22 -18.87 9.45
CA ALA A 200 -5.46 -17.95 10.30
C ALA A 200 -4.22 -18.63 10.91
N LEU A 201 -4.38 -19.87 11.41
CA LEU A 201 -3.26 -20.68 11.88
C LEU A 201 -2.26 -21.01 10.76
N GLY A 202 -2.75 -21.33 9.56
CA GLY A 202 -1.92 -21.57 8.39
C GLY A 202 -1.05 -20.36 8.02
N TYR A 203 -1.64 -19.15 8.01
CA TYR A 203 -0.91 -17.90 7.84
C TYR A 203 0.18 -17.74 8.90
N LEU A 204 -0.15 -17.94 10.17
CA LEU A 204 0.79 -17.83 11.29
C LEU A 204 1.96 -18.81 11.14
N VAL A 205 1.69 -20.08 10.81
CA VAL A 205 2.71 -21.13 10.68
C VAL A 205 3.65 -20.82 9.51
N VAL A 206 3.12 -20.55 8.31
CA VAL A 206 3.95 -20.27 7.13
C VAL A 206 4.81 -19.03 7.36
N ARG A 207 4.21 -17.97 7.92
CA ARG A 207 4.92 -16.72 8.20
C ARG A 207 5.99 -16.92 9.27
N GLY A 208 5.69 -17.63 10.35
CA GLY A 208 6.64 -17.93 11.43
C GLY A 208 7.82 -18.77 10.95
N LEU A 209 7.57 -19.82 10.17
CA LEU A 209 8.62 -20.64 9.56
C LEU A 209 9.48 -19.83 8.59
N SER A 210 8.86 -19.02 7.73
CA SER A 210 9.59 -18.18 6.78
C SER A 210 10.45 -17.13 7.48
N TRP A 211 9.90 -16.46 8.51
CA TRP A 211 10.65 -15.50 9.31
C TRP A 211 11.82 -16.14 10.04
N GLY A 212 11.60 -17.31 10.67
CA GLY A 212 12.66 -18.06 11.34
C GLY A 212 13.76 -18.45 10.36
N ALA A 213 13.40 -19.02 9.21
CA ALA A 213 14.34 -19.37 8.15
C ALA A 213 15.14 -18.14 7.65
N MET A 214 14.48 -16.99 7.46
CA MET A 214 15.12 -15.73 7.05
C MET A 214 16.13 -15.25 8.11
N PHE A 215 15.72 -15.27 9.38
CA PHE A 215 16.55 -14.85 10.50
C PHE A 215 17.80 -15.72 10.64
N PHE A 216 17.64 -17.05 10.62
CA PHE A 216 18.78 -17.96 10.68
C PHE A 216 19.67 -17.84 9.43
N TYR A 217 19.10 -17.76 8.23
CA TYR A 217 19.88 -17.59 7.00
C TYR A 217 20.73 -16.31 7.05
N TYR A 218 20.16 -15.17 7.45
CA TYR A 218 20.90 -13.92 7.57
C TYR A 218 21.93 -13.93 8.68
N ARG A 219 21.67 -14.62 9.80
CA ARG A 219 22.63 -14.79 10.89
C ARG A 219 23.90 -15.52 10.43
N HIS A 220 23.76 -16.47 9.50
CA HIS A 220 24.88 -17.20 8.92
C HIS A 220 25.54 -16.42 7.77
N ARG A 221 24.74 -15.76 6.92
CA ARG A 221 25.22 -15.06 5.72
C ARG A 221 25.95 -13.75 6.03
N TYR A 222 25.49 -13.02 7.05
CA TYR A 222 25.99 -11.71 7.44
C TYR A 222 26.51 -11.76 8.87
N SER A 223 27.84 -11.69 9.04
CA SER A 223 28.50 -11.87 10.34
C SER A 223 28.00 -10.92 11.42
N TRP A 224 27.64 -9.68 11.08
CA TRP A 224 27.12 -8.72 12.04
C TRP A 224 25.71 -9.05 12.56
N VAL A 225 24.89 -9.75 11.78
CA VAL A 225 23.54 -10.18 12.20
C VAL A 225 23.62 -11.22 13.33
N SER A 226 24.70 -12.01 13.38
CA SER A 226 24.99 -12.90 14.52
C SER A 226 25.12 -12.18 15.86
N GLN A 227 25.45 -10.88 15.85
CA GLN A 227 25.61 -10.06 17.05
C GLN A 227 24.29 -9.46 17.53
N VAL A 228 23.20 -9.64 16.77
CA VAL A 228 21.87 -9.13 17.12
C VAL A 228 21.40 -9.82 18.40
N LYS A 229 21.00 -9.01 19.37
CA LYS A 229 20.40 -9.43 20.63
C LYS A 229 19.03 -8.78 20.76
N VAL A 230 18.03 -9.59 21.05
CA VAL A 230 16.70 -9.12 21.48
C VAL A 230 16.81 -8.86 22.98
N GLY A 231 16.41 -7.67 23.41
CA GLY A 231 16.62 -7.20 24.78
C GLY A 231 15.35 -6.64 25.40
N TRP A 232 15.52 -5.76 26.37
CA TRP A 232 14.42 -4.99 26.95
C TRP A 232 13.96 -3.88 26.00
N PHE A 233 12.72 -3.42 26.18
CA PHE A 233 12.08 -2.41 25.33
C PHE A 233 12.94 -1.13 25.23
N PRO A 234 13.54 -0.83 24.06
CA PRO A 234 14.61 0.16 23.96
C PRO A 234 14.07 1.56 23.61
N LEU A 235 13.14 2.05 24.42
CA LEU A 235 12.45 3.32 24.15
C LEU A 235 13.41 4.50 24.03
N ALA A 236 14.42 4.58 24.90
CA ALA A 236 15.41 5.66 24.88
C ALA A 236 16.22 5.68 23.58
N GLU A 237 16.56 4.51 23.04
CA GLU A 237 17.38 4.36 21.84
C GLU A 237 16.58 4.60 20.57
N ILE A 238 15.27 4.36 20.57
CA ILE A 238 14.42 4.54 19.38
C ILE A 238 13.66 5.88 19.38
N ARG A 239 13.55 6.57 20.52
CA ARG A 239 12.81 7.84 20.63
C ARG A 239 13.22 8.87 19.58
N HIS A 240 14.52 8.97 19.27
CA HIS A 240 15.02 9.91 18.27
C HIS A 240 14.61 9.53 16.83
N LEU A 241 14.32 8.26 16.56
CA LEU A 241 13.82 7.76 15.27
C LEU A 241 12.30 7.95 15.12
N LEU A 242 11.55 8.07 16.23
CA LEU A 242 10.09 8.26 16.19
C LEU A 242 9.70 9.60 15.54
N SER A 243 10.48 10.67 15.74
CA SER A 243 10.18 11.98 15.15
C SER A 243 10.27 11.98 13.62
N PRO A 244 11.37 11.50 12.98
CA PRO A 244 11.42 11.32 11.53
C PRO A 244 10.37 10.34 10.99
N SER A 245 10.04 9.30 11.78
CA SER A 245 9.03 8.30 11.42
C SER A 245 7.63 8.91 11.26
N LEU A 246 7.28 9.95 12.02
CA LEU A 246 5.98 10.63 11.94
C LEU A 246 5.69 11.23 10.55
N ALA A 247 6.72 11.70 9.84
CA ALA A 247 6.55 12.25 8.50
C ALA A 247 6.17 11.16 7.47
N PHE A 248 6.76 9.97 7.58
CA PHE A 248 6.44 8.83 6.71
C PHE A 248 5.14 8.11 7.11
N LEU A 249 4.76 8.18 8.39
CA LEU A 249 3.49 7.64 8.88
C LEU A 249 2.29 8.28 8.21
N GLY A 250 2.32 9.59 7.91
CA GLY A 250 1.16 10.29 7.34
C GLY A 250 0.54 9.60 6.11
N PHE A 251 1.35 9.19 5.13
CA PHE A 251 0.86 8.51 3.93
C PHE A 251 0.32 7.11 4.22
N ALA A 252 1.01 6.34 5.05
CA ALA A 252 0.60 4.98 5.41
C ALA A 252 -0.67 4.98 6.26
N LEU A 253 -0.77 5.93 7.20
CA LEU A 253 -1.93 6.19 8.03
C LEU A 253 -3.14 6.53 7.15
N ALA A 254 -3.00 7.52 6.27
CA ALA A 254 -4.08 7.95 5.38
C ALA A 254 -4.59 6.81 4.48
N ASN A 255 -3.69 6.08 3.81
CA ASN A 255 -4.08 4.94 2.96
C ASN A 255 -4.83 3.86 3.73
N SER A 256 -4.36 3.54 4.93
CA SER A 256 -4.97 2.49 5.75
C SER A 256 -6.29 2.95 6.37
N MET A 257 -6.42 4.22 6.77
CA MET A 257 -7.71 4.81 7.18
C MET A 257 -8.74 4.67 6.07
N ILE A 258 -8.37 4.99 4.82
CA ILE A 258 -9.27 4.80 3.68
C ILE A 258 -9.55 3.31 3.46
N LEU A 259 -8.53 2.47 3.35
CA LEU A 259 -8.71 1.07 2.94
C LEU A 259 -9.41 0.22 4.00
N GLN A 260 -8.94 0.27 5.24
CA GLN A 260 -9.48 -0.53 6.34
C GLN A 260 -10.68 0.15 6.99
N GLY A 261 -10.69 1.48 7.07
CA GLY A 261 -11.80 2.24 7.66
C GLY A 261 -13.05 2.12 6.82
N SER A 262 -12.95 2.18 5.50
CA SER A 262 -14.09 1.93 4.61
C SER A 262 -14.71 0.55 4.85
N THR A 263 -13.88 -0.49 4.98
CA THR A 263 -14.36 -1.85 5.23
C THR A 263 -15.01 -1.98 6.61
N LEU A 264 -14.43 -1.40 7.65
CA LEU A 264 -15.02 -1.39 9.00
C LEU A 264 -16.34 -0.64 9.06
N LEU A 265 -16.45 0.53 8.40
CA LEU A 265 -17.70 1.29 8.33
C LEU A 265 -18.83 0.49 7.66
N ILE A 266 -18.51 -0.25 6.58
CA ILE A 266 -19.49 -1.14 5.96
C ILE A 266 -19.89 -2.27 6.91
N GLY A 267 -18.94 -2.87 7.62
CA GLY A 267 -19.22 -3.90 8.63
C GLY A 267 -20.14 -3.40 9.75
N PHE A 268 -19.89 -2.16 10.20
CA PHE A 268 -20.67 -1.52 11.26
C PHE A 268 -22.11 -1.19 10.84
N PHE A 269 -22.26 -0.47 9.72
CA PHE A 269 -23.58 0.02 9.30
C PHE A 269 -24.36 -1.00 8.47
N MET A 270 -23.70 -1.83 7.68
CA MET A 270 -24.33 -2.65 6.62
C MET A 270 -24.26 -4.14 6.93
N THR A 271 -23.70 -4.98 6.06
CA THR A 271 -23.58 -6.43 6.30
C THR A 271 -22.25 -6.95 5.73
N PRO A 272 -21.77 -8.12 6.19
CA PRO A 272 -20.58 -8.77 5.62
C PRO A 272 -20.65 -8.97 4.10
N VAL A 273 -21.84 -9.19 3.52
CA VAL A 273 -22.01 -9.31 2.05
C VAL A 273 -21.65 -7.99 1.34
N HIS A 274 -22.04 -6.85 1.90
CA HIS A 274 -21.69 -5.54 1.33
C HIS A 274 -20.18 -5.30 1.37
N VAL A 275 -19.46 -5.86 2.35
CA VAL A 275 -17.98 -5.82 2.38
C VAL A 275 -17.40 -6.56 1.18
N VAL A 276 -17.93 -7.75 0.86
CA VAL A 276 -17.49 -8.51 -0.31
C VAL A 276 -17.77 -7.75 -1.61
N ILE A 277 -18.97 -7.17 -1.76
CA ILE A 277 -19.34 -6.37 -2.94
C ILE A 277 -18.38 -5.18 -3.07
N TYR A 278 -18.21 -4.38 -2.01
CA TYR A 278 -17.33 -3.22 -2.04
C TYR A 278 -15.88 -3.58 -2.36
N THR A 279 -15.34 -4.64 -1.74
CA THR A 279 -13.96 -5.05 -1.99
C THR A 279 -13.76 -5.54 -3.42
N ALA A 280 -14.72 -6.26 -4.01
CA ALA A 280 -14.67 -6.66 -5.41
C ALA A 280 -14.72 -5.44 -6.37
N LEU A 281 -15.64 -4.50 -6.16
CA LEU A 281 -15.74 -3.27 -6.96
C LEU A 281 -14.47 -2.42 -6.82
N ARG A 282 -13.93 -2.31 -5.59
CA ARG A 282 -12.69 -1.59 -5.30
C ARG A 282 -11.48 -2.21 -6.00
N THR A 283 -11.40 -3.53 -6.08
CA THR A 283 -10.29 -4.20 -6.80
C THR A 283 -10.28 -3.80 -8.27
N LEU A 284 -11.45 -3.74 -8.92
CA LEU A 284 -11.55 -3.29 -10.31
C LEU A 284 -11.24 -1.80 -10.47
N SER A 285 -11.80 -0.92 -9.62
CA SER A 285 -11.55 0.52 -9.74
C SER A 285 -10.08 0.89 -9.42
N ASN A 286 -9.42 0.13 -8.54
CA ASN A 286 -7.99 0.31 -8.24
C ASN A 286 -7.06 -0.02 -9.40
N PHE A 287 -7.53 -0.70 -10.45
CA PHE A 287 -6.75 -0.90 -11.67
C PHE A 287 -6.37 0.45 -12.30
N ILE A 288 -7.30 1.42 -12.33
CA ILE A 288 -7.03 2.78 -12.81
C ILE A 288 -5.94 3.43 -11.95
N ARG A 289 -6.04 3.31 -10.63
CA ARG A 289 -5.03 3.84 -9.70
C ARG A 289 -3.66 3.23 -9.92
N GLN A 290 -3.57 1.93 -10.22
CA GLN A 290 -2.30 1.28 -10.58
C GLN A 290 -1.70 1.86 -11.86
N MET A 291 -2.51 2.10 -12.90
CA MET A 291 -2.02 2.74 -14.14
C MET A 291 -1.48 4.15 -13.89
N MET A 292 -2.13 4.91 -13.00
CA MET A 292 -1.65 6.25 -12.62
C MET A 292 -0.32 6.20 -11.88
N ASN A 293 -0.12 5.22 -10.99
CA ASN A 293 1.16 5.02 -10.31
C ASN A 293 2.29 4.64 -11.28
N LEU A 294 2.00 3.85 -12.32
CA LEU A 294 2.97 3.55 -13.37
C LEU A 294 3.36 4.83 -14.13
N LEU A 295 2.37 5.64 -14.51
CA LEU A 295 2.58 6.91 -15.21
C LEU A 295 3.44 7.88 -14.39
N THR A 296 3.11 8.09 -13.10
CA THR A 296 3.88 9.01 -12.24
C THR A 296 5.29 8.49 -11.97
N SER A 297 5.48 7.18 -11.82
CA SER A 297 6.82 6.60 -11.62
C SER A 297 7.76 6.84 -12.82
N ALA A 298 7.22 6.87 -14.04
CA ALA A 298 7.99 7.14 -15.25
C ALA A 298 8.39 8.62 -15.38
N ILE A 299 7.53 9.52 -14.90
CA ILE A 299 7.67 10.97 -15.11
C ILE A 299 8.42 11.64 -13.96
N TRP A 300 8.37 11.07 -12.76
CA TRP A 300 9.04 11.60 -11.57
C TRP A 300 10.54 11.90 -11.79
N PRO A 301 11.38 11.04 -12.40
CA PRO A 301 12.80 11.36 -12.62
C PRO A 301 13.06 12.50 -13.61
N GLU A 302 12.21 12.65 -14.63
CA GLU A 302 12.30 13.77 -15.59
C GLU A 302 11.91 15.10 -14.93
N LEU A 303 10.84 15.07 -14.12
CA LEU A 303 10.37 16.23 -13.39
C LEU A 303 11.39 16.69 -12.33
N THR A 304 11.99 15.75 -11.61
CA THR A 304 13.07 16.02 -10.65
C THR A 304 14.26 16.68 -11.34
N ARG A 305 14.68 16.18 -12.52
CA ARG A 305 15.78 16.78 -13.28
C ARG A 305 15.47 18.20 -13.75
N ALA A 306 14.27 18.44 -14.29
CA ALA A 306 13.87 19.77 -14.75
C ALA A 306 13.82 20.78 -13.59
N LEU A 307 13.28 20.37 -12.44
CA LEU A 307 13.18 21.23 -11.25
C LEU A 307 14.55 21.53 -10.62
N ILE A 308 15.46 20.54 -10.54
CA ILE A 308 16.83 20.75 -10.04
C ILE A 308 17.63 21.64 -11.00
N ALA A 309 17.42 21.50 -12.31
CA ALA A 309 18.05 22.34 -13.32
C ALA A 309 17.45 23.76 -13.41
N ASN A 310 16.43 24.08 -12.60
CA ASN A 310 15.64 25.32 -12.69
C ASN A 310 15.02 25.58 -14.08
N ASP A 311 14.80 24.54 -14.89
CA ASP A 311 14.10 24.62 -16.17
C ASP A 311 12.58 24.57 -15.93
N LEU A 312 12.05 25.66 -15.35
CA LEU A 312 10.64 25.80 -15.02
C LEU A 312 9.72 25.65 -16.24
N PRO A 313 10.02 26.22 -17.43
CA PRO A 313 9.18 26.03 -18.61
C PRO A 313 9.02 24.55 -18.98
N ARG A 314 10.11 23.77 -18.94
CA ARG A 314 10.05 22.33 -19.20
C ARG A 314 9.28 21.58 -18.11
N ALA A 315 9.44 21.96 -16.84
CA ALA A 315 8.68 21.37 -15.74
C ALA A 315 7.17 21.63 -15.87
N VAL A 316 6.77 22.83 -16.27
CA VAL A 316 5.37 23.20 -16.55
C VAL A 316 4.80 22.38 -17.70
N ILE A 317 5.53 22.25 -18.82
CA ILE A 317 5.09 21.44 -19.95
C ILE A 317 4.92 19.98 -19.52
N LEU A 318 5.90 19.42 -18.81
CA LEU A 318 5.85 18.03 -18.36
C LEU A 318 4.66 17.79 -17.41
N HIS A 319 4.42 18.72 -16.48
CA HIS A 319 3.28 18.67 -15.58
C HIS A 319 1.94 18.68 -16.32
N ARG A 320 1.74 19.62 -17.25
CA ARG A 320 0.50 19.72 -18.03
C ARG A 320 0.24 18.45 -18.84
N ARG A 321 1.29 17.93 -19.49
CA ARG A 321 1.19 16.73 -20.32
C ARG A 321 0.88 15.49 -19.48
N VAL A 322 1.51 15.33 -18.31
CA VAL A 322 1.20 14.19 -17.44
C VAL A 322 -0.22 14.27 -16.89
N CYS A 323 -0.68 15.44 -16.46
CA CYS A 323 -2.05 15.63 -15.98
C CYS A 323 -3.07 15.37 -17.10
N GLN A 324 -2.79 15.83 -18.32
CA GLN A 324 -3.61 15.54 -19.50
C GLN A 324 -3.68 14.04 -19.80
N ILE A 325 -2.53 13.36 -19.91
CA ILE A 325 -2.47 11.92 -20.18
C ILE A 325 -3.18 11.14 -19.07
N ALA A 326 -2.95 11.48 -17.80
CA ALA A 326 -3.56 10.84 -16.65
C ALA A 326 -5.08 10.97 -16.66
N PHE A 327 -5.60 12.18 -16.90
CA PHE A 327 -7.02 12.46 -16.95
C PHE A 327 -7.71 11.67 -18.07
N TRP A 328 -7.21 11.76 -19.31
CA TRP A 328 -7.83 11.09 -20.46
C TRP A 328 -7.69 9.56 -20.40
N THR A 329 -6.57 9.05 -19.88
CA THR A 329 -6.39 7.62 -19.65
C THR A 329 -7.37 7.12 -18.58
N SER A 330 -7.51 7.86 -17.47
CA SER A 330 -8.46 7.49 -16.40
C SER A 330 -9.90 7.57 -16.88
N LEU A 331 -10.24 8.59 -17.69
CA LEU A 331 -11.57 8.73 -18.27
C LEU A 331 -11.88 7.60 -19.27
N GLY A 332 -10.93 7.25 -20.14
CA GLY A 332 -11.08 6.12 -21.06
C GLY A 332 -11.25 4.79 -20.32
N LEU A 333 -10.41 4.53 -19.30
CA LEU A 333 -10.53 3.32 -18.47
C LEU A 333 -11.82 3.30 -17.65
N LEU A 334 -12.31 4.44 -17.19
CA LEU A 334 -13.62 4.55 -16.54
C LEU A 334 -14.72 4.06 -17.47
N PHE A 335 -14.79 4.55 -18.72
CA PHE A 335 -15.81 4.11 -19.68
C PHE A 335 -15.67 2.61 -20.03
N ILE A 336 -14.44 2.13 -20.21
CA ILE A 336 -14.19 0.71 -20.46
C ILE A 336 -14.66 -0.13 -19.27
N LEU A 337 -14.32 0.23 -18.03
CA LEU A 337 -14.71 -0.52 -16.85
C LEU A 337 -16.20 -0.40 -16.55
N GLU A 338 -16.83 0.75 -16.80
CA GLU A 338 -18.28 0.90 -16.62
C GLU A 338 -19.07 -0.05 -17.53
N THR A 339 -18.60 -0.25 -18.76
CA THR A 339 -19.25 -1.14 -19.75
C THR A 339 -18.86 -2.61 -19.59
N THR A 340 -17.59 -2.90 -19.30
CA THR A 340 -17.07 -4.28 -19.21
C THR A 340 -17.03 -4.84 -17.79
N GLY A 341 -17.18 -4.00 -16.77
CA GLY A 341 -17.04 -4.37 -15.36
C GLY A 341 -18.09 -5.37 -14.89
N GLY A 342 -19.34 -5.26 -15.37
CA GLY A 342 -20.38 -6.25 -15.10
C GLY A 342 -20.02 -7.65 -15.62
N PRO A 343 -19.73 -7.82 -16.92
CA PRO A 343 -19.21 -9.06 -17.48
C PRO A 343 -17.95 -9.59 -16.77
N ILE A 344 -17.01 -8.72 -16.41
CA ILE A 344 -15.81 -9.11 -15.68
C ILE A 344 -16.19 -9.67 -14.30
N LEU A 345 -17.05 -8.98 -13.54
CA LEU A 345 -17.51 -9.44 -12.22
C LEU A 345 -18.29 -10.74 -12.30
N SER A 346 -19.16 -10.91 -13.30
CA SER A 346 -19.97 -12.11 -13.44
C SER A 346 -19.10 -13.34 -13.74
N VAL A 347 -18.10 -13.22 -14.63
CA VAL A 347 -17.14 -14.30 -14.88
C VAL A 347 -16.24 -14.52 -13.66
N TRP A 348 -15.69 -13.45 -13.10
CA TRP A 348 -14.72 -13.51 -12.01
C TRP A 348 -15.31 -14.07 -10.72
N THR A 349 -16.54 -13.70 -10.38
CA THR A 349 -17.22 -14.13 -9.14
C THR A 349 -18.25 -15.23 -9.38
N LYS A 350 -18.28 -15.84 -10.57
CA LYS A 350 -19.30 -16.81 -11.00
C LYS A 350 -20.74 -16.29 -10.79
N GLY A 351 -20.97 -15.01 -11.04
CA GLY A 351 -22.27 -14.34 -10.95
C GLY A 351 -22.73 -13.98 -9.54
N THR A 352 -21.95 -14.29 -8.49
CA THR A 352 -22.32 -14.05 -7.09
C THR A 352 -22.27 -12.58 -6.69
N VAL A 353 -21.40 -11.80 -7.33
CA VAL A 353 -21.31 -10.35 -7.15
C VAL A 353 -21.69 -9.66 -8.46
N GLN A 354 -22.70 -8.79 -8.39
CA GLN A 354 -23.13 -7.96 -9.50
C GLN A 354 -22.71 -6.50 -9.26
N PRO A 355 -22.43 -5.72 -10.32
CA PRO A 355 -22.19 -4.30 -10.18
C PRO A 355 -23.44 -3.60 -9.66
N VAL A 356 -23.38 -3.10 -8.43
CA VAL A 356 -24.46 -2.31 -7.84
C VAL A 356 -24.30 -0.86 -8.31
N GLN A 357 -25.28 -0.35 -9.05
CA GLN A 357 -25.31 1.06 -9.45
C GLN A 357 -26.13 1.89 -8.45
N PRO A 358 -25.73 3.15 -8.17
CA PRO A 358 -24.63 3.91 -8.78
C PRO A 358 -23.25 3.72 -8.10
N VAL A 359 -23.10 2.73 -7.20
CA VAL A 359 -21.86 2.55 -6.40
C VAL A 359 -20.64 2.38 -7.30
N PHE A 360 -20.73 1.53 -8.32
CA PHE A 360 -19.61 1.26 -9.20
C PHE A 360 -19.20 2.50 -10.00
N THR A 361 -20.16 3.20 -10.61
CA THR A 361 -19.89 4.47 -11.31
C THR A 361 -19.24 5.48 -10.37
N LEU A 362 -19.72 5.63 -9.13
CA LEU A 362 -19.15 6.58 -8.16
C LEU A 362 -17.71 6.23 -7.76
N LEU A 363 -17.41 4.94 -7.59
CA LEU A 363 -16.04 4.49 -7.31
C LEU A 363 -15.09 4.74 -8.49
N LEU A 364 -15.57 4.56 -9.72
CA LEU A 364 -14.80 4.90 -10.91
C LEU A 364 -14.62 6.42 -11.06
N LEU A 365 -15.67 7.21 -10.83
CA LEU A 365 -15.60 8.67 -10.86
C LEU A 365 -14.60 9.22 -9.85
N ALA A 366 -14.49 8.62 -8.65
CA ALA A 366 -13.47 8.99 -7.66
C ALA A 366 -12.03 8.81 -8.16
N THR A 367 -11.79 7.99 -9.19
CA THR A 367 -10.45 7.84 -9.79
C THR A 367 -10.03 9.04 -10.64
N LEU A 368 -10.97 9.86 -11.13
CA LEU A 368 -10.68 11.06 -11.90
C LEU A 368 -9.97 12.15 -11.07
N PRO A 369 -10.53 12.65 -9.95
CA PRO A 369 -9.82 13.59 -9.09
C PRO A 369 -8.54 12.96 -8.53
N TYR A 370 -8.54 11.65 -8.25
CA TYR A 370 -7.33 10.94 -7.84
C TYR A 370 -6.19 11.06 -8.86
N SER A 371 -6.47 10.82 -10.14
CA SER A 371 -5.45 10.90 -11.18
C SER A 371 -4.81 12.28 -11.26
N LEU A 372 -5.64 13.33 -11.19
CA LEU A 372 -5.21 14.73 -11.22
C LEU A 372 -4.37 15.12 -10.00
N TRP A 373 -4.84 14.83 -8.78
CA TRP A 373 -4.07 15.22 -7.59
C TRP A 373 -2.80 14.39 -7.46
N LEU A 374 -2.80 13.09 -7.83
CA LEU A 374 -1.59 12.27 -7.77
C LEU A 374 -0.49 12.79 -8.71
N THR A 375 -0.84 13.17 -9.94
CA THR A 375 0.12 13.71 -10.89
C THR A 375 0.69 15.05 -10.44
N SER A 376 -0.13 15.93 -9.85
CA SER A 376 0.35 17.21 -9.34
C SER A 376 1.15 17.07 -8.04
N ALA A 377 0.80 16.11 -7.18
CA ALA A 377 1.56 15.80 -5.97
C ALA A 377 2.99 15.35 -6.31
N THR A 378 3.20 14.75 -7.49
CA THR A 378 4.51 14.33 -7.97
C THR A 378 5.49 15.51 -8.08
N ILE A 379 5.03 16.74 -8.31
CA ILE A 379 5.89 17.95 -8.30
C ILE A 379 6.48 18.18 -6.92
N ALA A 380 5.64 18.25 -5.90
CA ALA A 380 6.07 18.51 -4.54
C ALA A 380 6.90 17.34 -3.98
N ILE A 381 6.61 16.11 -4.38
CA ILE A 381 7.45 14.94 -4.10
C ILE A 381 8.82 15.08 -4.76
N SER A 382 8.90 15.58 -6.00
CA SER A 382 10.17 15.78 -6.73
C SER A 382 11.12 16.77 -6.06
N VAL A 383 10.60 17.73 -5.29
CA VAL A 383 11.38 18.70 -4.50
C VAL A 383 11.45 18.34 -3.01
N ASN A 384 11.14 17.10 -2.64
CA ASN A 384 11.14 16.58 -1.26
C ASN A 384 10.20 17.32 -0.28
N ARG A 385 9.16 18.01 -0.76
CA ARG A 385 8.13 18.69 0.07
C ARG A 385 6.92 17.78 0.35
N HIS A 386 7.16 16.50 0.54
CA HIS A 386 6.12 15.48 0.67
C HIS A 386 5.36 15.53 2.02
N GLN A 387 5.90 16.19 3.05
CA GLN A 387 5.27 16.24 4.38
C GLN A 387 3.92 16.99 4.36
N THR A 388 3.84 18.11 3.64
CA THR A 388 2.60 18.89 3.52
C THR A 388 1.51 18.09 2.82
N ILE A 389 1.87 17.33 1.77
CA ILE A 389 0.93 16.45 1.07
C ILE A 389 0.47 15.33 2.00
N ALA A 390 1.38 14.72 2.77
CA ALA A 390 1.05 13.66 3.71
C ALA A 390 -0.01 14.11 4.73
N LEU A 391 0.18 15.31 5.32
CA LEU A 391 -0.77 15.89 6.28
C LEU A 391 -2.14 16.16 5.65
N ASN A 392 -2.17 16.78 4.47
CA ASN A 392 -3.42 17.01 3.75
C ASN A 392 -4.13 15.70 3.38
N PHE A 393 -3.38 14.64 3.09
CA PHE A 393 -3.94 13.33 2.78
C PHE A 393 -4.53 12.64 4.01
N VAL A 394 -3.93 12.79 5.19
CA VAL A 394 -4.54 12.35 6.47
C VAL A 394 -5.85 13.11 6.73
N LEU A 395 -5.86 14.44 6.56
CA LEU A 395 -7.07 15.26 6.73
C LEU A 395 -8.16 14.85 5.73
N SER A 396 -7.82 14.66 4.46
CA SER A 396 -8.74 14.15 3.43
C SER A 396 -9.33 12.79 3.81
N SER A 397 -8.49 11.87 4.30
CA SER A 397 -8.91 10.54 4.75
C SER A 397 -9.87 10.61 5.93
N LEU A 398 -9.63 11.52 6.88
CA LEU A 398 -10.53 11.75 7.99
C LEU A 398 -11.87 12.34 7.52
N CYS A 399 -11.83 13.37 6.67
CA CYS A 399 -13.04 13.96 6.06
C CYS A 399 -13.86 12.92 5.29
N THR A 400 -13.19 12.03 4.56
CA THR A 400 -13.79 10.91 3.84
C THR A 400 -14.57 9.99 4.78
N LEU A 401 -13.93 9.55 5.86
CA LEU A 401 -14.56 8.65 6.83
C LEU A 401 -15.71 9.33 7.58
N VAL A 402 -15.57 10.60 7.95
CA VAL A 402 -16.64 11.39 8.59
C VAL A 402 -17.81 11.62 7.64
N ALA A 403 -17.54 11.94 6.36
CA ALA A 403 -18.60 12.03 5.37
C ALA A 403 -19.29 10.66 5.19
N ALA A 404 -18.52 9.57 5.12
CA ALA A 404 -19.06 8.23 4.97
C ALA A 404 -19.94 7.80 6.17
N THR A 405 -19.55 8.10 7.41
CA THR A 405 -20.38 7.75 8.60
C THR A 405 -21.75 8.43 8.56
N TRP A 406 -21.85 9.64 7.99
CA TRP A 406 -23.12 10.35 7.84
C TRP A 406 -23.91 9.93 6.59
N LEU A 407 -23.23 9.56 5.51
CA LEU A 407 -23.85 9.24 4.23
C LEU A 407 -24.27 7.76 4.10
N ILE A 408 -23.56 6.83 4.73
CA ILE A 408 -23.88 5.38 4.65
C ILE A 408 -25.31 5.09 5.15
N PRO A 409 -25.78 5.63 6.29
CA PRO A 409 -27.15 5.39 6.74
C PRO A 409 -28.23 5.86 5.76
N ARG A 410 -27.93 6.85 4.90
CA ARG A 410 -28.88 7.47 3.96
C ARG A 410 -28.82 6.87 2.55
N TYR A 411 -27.62 6.55 2.08
CA TYR A 411 -27.34 6.16 0.69
C TYR A 411 -26.66 4.78 0.56
N GLY A 412 -26.49 4.04 1.67
CA GLY A 412 -25.83 2.75 1.69
C GLY A 412 -24.39 2.81 1.18
N LEU A 413 -23.99 1.83 0.35
CA LEU A 413 -22.66 1.78 -0.26
C LEU A 413 -22.35 3.01 -1.14
N SER A 414 -23.36 3.62 -1.75
CA SER A 414 -23.17 4.84 -2.55
C SER A 414 -22.71 5.99 -1.66
N GLY A 415 -23.16 6.05 -0.41
CA GLY A 415 -22.73 7.06 0.56
C GLY A 415 -21.23 6.99 0.86
N LEU A 416 -20.68 5.77 0.97
CA LEU A 416 -19.23 5.58 1.10
C LEU A 416 -18.47 6.02 -0.16
N ALA A 417 -18.97 5.65 -1.34
CA ALA A 417 -18.34 6.04 -2.61
C ALA A 417 -18.35 7.56 -2.82
N ILE A 418 -19.42 8.25 -2.42
CA ILE A 418 -19.50 9.72 -2.40
C ILE A 418 -18.48 10.29 -1.42
N GLY A 419 -18.35 9.70 -0.22
CA GLY A 419 -17.32 10.11 0.75
C GLY A 419 -15.90 10.04 0.16
N LEU A 420 -15.58 8.95 -0.55
CA LEU A 420 -14.28 8.78 -1.23
C LEU A 420 -14.08 9.84 -2.32
N LEU A 421 -15.11 10.10 -3.12
CA LEU A 421 -15.08 11.15 -4.15
C LEU A 421 -14.84 12.54 -3.53
N ILE A 422 -15.51 12.86 -2.42
CA ILE A 422 -15.31 14.11 -1.68
C ILE A 422 -13.86 14.22 -1.19
N GLY A 423 -13.31 13.13 -0.64
CA GLY A 423 -11.91 13.07 -0.18
C GLY A 423 -10.90 13.34 -1.30
N ASP A 424 -11.04 12.65 -2.44
CA ASP A 424 -10.16 12.85 -3.59
C ASP A 424 -10.35 14.26 -4.19
N CYS A 425 -11.57 14.81 -4.22
CA CYS A 425 -11.83 16.20 -4.62
C CYS A 425 -11.21 17.21 -3.65
N PHE A 426 -11.27 16.96 -2.34
CA PHE A 426 -10.63 17.80 -1.33
C PHE A 426 -9.13 17.88 -1.56
N MET A 427 -8.48 16.78 -1.97
CA MET A 427 -7.05 16.75 -2.26
C MET A 427 -6.62 17.61 -3.45
N LEU A 428 -7.51 17.86 -4.42
CA LEU A 428 -7.19 18.72 -5.57
C LEU A 428 -6.76 20.12 -5.14
N PHE A 429 -7.45 20.71 -4.17
CA PHE A 429 -7.19 22.09 -3.74
C PHE A 429 -5.79 22.29 -3.12
N PRO A 430 -5.40 21.60 -2.04
CA PRO A 430 -4.09 21.78 -1.43
C PRO A 430 -2.96 21.36 -2.37
N VAL A 431 -3.15 20.30 -3.16
CA VAL A 431 -2.11 19.79 -4.05
C VAL A 431 -1.88 20.71 -5.24
N PHE A 432 -2.94 21.19 -5.92
CA PHE A 432 -2.77 22.17 -6.99
C PHE A 432 -2.20 23.48 -6.46
N ARG A 433 -2.62 23.93 -5.28
CA ARG A 433 -2.04 25.12 -4.67
C ARG A 433 -0.53 24.97 -4.45
N ASP A 434 -0.08 23.81 -3.98
CA ASP A 434 1.34 23.56 -3.74
C ASP A 434 2.12 23.41 -5.05
N SER A 435 1.57 22.70 -6.04
CA SER A 435 2.21 22.54 -7.36
C SER A 435 2.41 23.89 -8.06
N LEU A 436 1.41 24.77 -8.02
CA LEU A 436 1.47 26.11 -8.62
C LEU A 436 2.42 27.05 -7.88
N ARG A 437 2.59 26.86 -6.56
CA ARG A 437 3.61 27.62 -5.79
C ARG A 437 5.03 27.22 -6.19
N ILE A 438 5.24 25.97 -6.55
CA ILE A 438 6.54 25.47 -7.01
C ILE A 438 6.79 25.89 -8.47
N LEU A 439 5.76 25.78 -9.32
CA LEU A 439 5.79 26.20 -10.71
C LEU A 439 5.29 27.64 -10.84
N LEU A 440 6.15 28.60 -10.48
CA LEU A 440 5.83 30.04 -10.41
C LEU A 440 5.16 30.63 -11.67
N GLU A 441 5.42 30.05 -12.85
CA GLU A 441 4.84 30.48 -14.14
C GLU A 441 3.48 29.85 -14.45
N GLU A 442 3.05 28.87 -13.66
CA GLU A 442 1.82 28.13 -13.87
C GLU A 442 0.64 28.75 -13.09
N ARG A 443 -0.51 28.82 -13.74
CA ARG A 443 -1.78 29.28 -13.15
C ARG A 443 -2.87 28.28 -13.48
N ILE A 444 -3.89 28.18 -12.62
CA ILE A 444 -5.06 27.31 -12.83
C ILE A 444 -5.70 27.58 -14.19
N GLU A 445 -5.81 28.86 -14.57
CA GLU A 445 -6.36 29.31 -15.86
C GLU A 445 -5.64 28.74 -17.09
N LYS A 446 -4.34 28.40 -16.96
CA LYS A 446 -3.55 27.80 -18.03
C LYS A 446 -3.49 26.28 -17.93
N LEU A 447 -3.62 25.73 -16.72
CA LEU A 447 -3.57 24.29 -16.46
C LEU A 447 -4.84 23.59 -16.93
N VAL A 448 -6.02 24.14 -16.62
CA VAL A 448 -7.32 23.51 -16.99
C VAL A 448 -7.47 23.38 -18.51
N PRO A 449 -7.24 24.44 -19.33
CA PRO A 449 -7.28 24.30 -20.79
C PRO A 449 -6.22 23.33 -21.31
N ALA A 450 -5.02 23.31 -20.72
CA ALA A 450 -3.98 22.39 -21.16
C ALA A 450 -4.35 20.92 -20.97
N ILE A 451 -5.14 20.60 -19.94
CA ILE A 451 -5.66 19.25 -19.70
C ILE A 451 -6.77 18.89 -20.69
N VAL A 452 -7.67 19.83 -20.99
CA VAL A 452 -8.90 19.54 -21.74
C VAL A 452 -8.73 19.69 -23.25
N THR A 453 -7.99 20.69 -23.73
CA THR A 453 -8.02 21.10 -25.16
C THR A 453 -6.67 21.05 -25.89
N ASP A 454 -5.53 21.05 -25.19
CA ASP A 454 -4.22 21.15 -25.84
C ASP A 454 -3.67 19.79 -26.31
N PHE A 455 -4.15 19.29 -27.45
CA PHE A 455 -3.66 18.04 -28.07
C PHE A 455 -2.61 18.27 -29.18
N GLY A 456 -2.21 19.52 -29.44
CA GLY A 456 -1.34 19.86 -30.59
C GLY A 456 0.05 19.22 -30.55
N TRP A 457 0.49 18.75 -29.38
CA TRP A 457 1.76 18.04 -29.20
C TRP A 457 1.77 16.63 -29.80
N LEU A 458 0.62 15.94 -29.87
CA LEU A 458 0.52 14.61 -30.47
C LEU A 458 0.89 14.64 -31.97
N ASN A 459 0.44 15.71 -32.66
CA ASN A 459 0.76 15.93 -34.06
C ASN A 459 2.26 16.20 -34.29
N LYS A 460 2.96 16.78 -33.32
CA LYS A 460 4.42 17.01 -33.39
C LYS A 460 5.20 15.70 -33.21
N LEU A 461 4.74 14.81 -32.34
CA LEU A 461 5.35 13.49 -32.14
C LEU A 461 5.21 12.59 -33.38
N GLN A 462 4.01 12.56 -33.98
CA GLN A 462 3.79 11.80 -35.22
C GLN A 462 4.66 12.30 -36.39
N LYS A 463 5.00 13.59 -36.42
CA LYS A 463 5.91 14.18 -37.42
C LYS A 463 7.39 13.95 -37.14
N GLN A 464 7.79 13.61 -35.91
CA GLN A 464 9.18 13.29 -35.57
C GLN A 464 9.51 11.79 -35.71
N GLN A 465 8.48 10.94 -35.77
CA GLN A 465 8.61 9.49 -35.99
C GLN A 465 8.47 9.07 -37.46
N ARG A 466 8.07 9.99 -38.33
CA ARG A 466 8.15 9.87 -39.80
C ARG A 466 9.39 10.61 -40.26
#